data_AF-A0A952W9X1-F1
#
_entry.id   AF-A0A952W9X1-F1
#
_cell.length_a   1.000
_cell.length_b   1.000
_cell.length_c   1.000
_cell.angle_alpha   90.00
_cell.angle_beta   90.00
_cell.angle_gamma   90.00
#
_symmetry.space_group_name_H-M   'P 1'
#
loop_
_entity.id
_entity.type
_entity.pdbx_description
1 polymer ?
#
loop_
_entity_poly.entity_id
_entity_poly.type
_entity_poly.pdbx_seq_one_letter_code
_entity_poly.pdbx_strand_id
1 'polypeptide(L)'
;MSDKKQYLEHEHEAPDSWHRHSAEEGAPQVEHGAHINLFMLTVIFIIITAFLVVTVAGLIVYFDRHTTKLRQQEIENTILAEQESLPYRDQSQLALSGYAWSDQKAGKVHIPIEEAMKKVVQQYEHTTHGTR
;
A
#
# COMPACT_ATOMS: atom_id res chain seq x y z
N MET A 1 45.02 20.10 -53.16
CA MET A 1 43.89 19.62 -52.35
C MET A 1 42.62 20.24 -52.93
N SER A 2 41.76 19.44 -53.54
CA SER A 2 40.60 19.91 -54.32
C SER A 2 39.36 19.91 -53.42
N ASP A 3 38.92 21.10 -53.04
CA ASP A 3 37.78 21.36 -52.16
C ASP A 3 36.47 21.41 -52.96
N LYS A 4 36.10 20.29 -53.61
CA LYS A 4 34.82 20.19 -54.32
C LYS A 4 33.76 19.65 -53.36
N LYS A 5 32.82 20.52 -52.98
CA LYS A 5 31.62 20.15 -52.22
C LYS A 5 30.83 19.11 -53.02
N GLN A 6 30.78 17.88 -52.51
CA GLN A 6 29.89 16.85 -53.02
C GLN A 6 28.49 17.14 -52.48
N TYR A 7 27.55 17.37 -53.39
CA TYR A 7 26.14 17.39 -53.04
C TYR A 7 25.59 16.01 -53.30
N LEU A 8 24.93 15.44 -52.30
CA LEU A 8 24.11 14.24 -52.48
C LEU A 8 22.86 14.68 -53.23
N GLU A 9 22.58 14.04 -54.36
CA GLU A 9 21.35 14.24 -55.09
C GLU A 9 20.19 13.83 -54.19
N HIS A 10 19.28 14.77 -53.93
CA HIS A 10 18.16 14.55 -53.05
C HIS A 10 17.08 13.81 -53.85
N GLU A 11 17.12 12.48 -53.82
CA GLU A 11 16.07 11.65 -54.42
C GLU A 11 14.78 11.83 -53.61
N HIS A 12 13.84 12.58 -54.18
CA HIS A 12 12.48 12.59 -53.67
C HIS A 12 11.85 11.24 -53.99
N GLU A 13 11.67 10.41 -52.96
CA GLU A 13 10.95 9.14 -53.07
C GLU A 13 9.54 9.45 -53.59
N ALA A 14 9.23 8.96 -54.80
CA ALA A 14 7.91 9.15 -55.36
C ALA A 14 6.90 8.50 -54.40
N PRO A 15 5.76 9.14 -54.12
CA PRO A 15 4.76 8.58 -53.21
C PRO A 15 4.43 7.16 -53.66
N ASP A 16 4.55 6.22 -52.73
CA ASP A 16 4.27 4.81 -52.96
C ASP A 16 2.80 4.62 -53.39
N SER A 17 2.43 3.40 -53.77
CA SER A 17 1.07 3.09 -54.16
C SER A 17 0.03 3.28 -53.04
N TRP A 18 0.43 3.33 -51.77
CA TRP A 18 -0.48 3.58 -50.64
C TRP A 18 -0.92 5.04 -50.58
N HIS A 19 -0.08 5.97 -51.03
CA HIS A 19 -0.36 7.41 -51.04
C HIS A 19 -0.96 7.91 -52.37
N ARG A 20 -1.22 7.02 -53.32
CA ARG A 20 -1.82 7.37 -54.62
C ARG A 20 -3.28 6.99 -54.64
N HIS A 21 -4.15 8.00 -54.62
CA HIS A 21 -5.58 7.79 -54.79
C HIS A 21 -5.95 7.69 -56.27
N SER A 22 -6.67 6.64 -56.66
CA SER A 22 -7.28 6.53 -57.99
C SER A 22 -8.74 6.99 -58.00
N ALA A 23 -9.26 7.35 -59.17
CA ALA A 23 -10.68 7.69 -59.33
C ALA A 23 -11.62 6.49 -59.11
N GLU A 24 -11.08 5.26 -59.15
CA GLU A 24 -11.86 4.04 -58.89
C GLU A 24 -12.08 3.77 -57.38
N GLU A 25 -11.35 4.45 -56.48
CA GLU A 25 -11.45 4.28 -55.02
C GLU A 25 -12.79 4.74 -54.43
N GLY A 26 -13.58 5.49 -55.21
CA GLY A 26 -14.89 6.00 -54.81
C GLY A 26 -14.79 7.30 -54.00
N ALA A 27 -15.82 7.58 -53.21
CA ALA A 27 -15.86 8.79 -52.40
C ALA A 27 -14.78 8.76 -51.31
N PRO A 28 -14.16 9.91 -50.97
CA PRO A 28 -13.23 10.01 -49.85
C PRO A 28 -13.82 9.37 -48.59
N GLN A 29 -13.03 8.53 -47.91
CA GLN A 29 -13.46 7.97 -46.64
C GLN A 29 -13.79 9.11 -45.67
N VAL A 30 -14.95 9.03 -45.03
CA VAL A 30 -15.34 10.00 -44.00
C VAL A 30 -14.29 9.98 -42.90
N GLU A 31 -13.78 11.15 -42.50
CA GLU A 31 -12.79 11.26 -41.43
C GLU A 31 -13.33 10.63 -40.13
N HIS A 32 -12.86 9.42 -39.82
CA HIS A 32 -13.32 8.68 -38.64
C HIS A 32 -12.94 9.38 -37.33
N GLY A 33 -11.91 10.22 -37.34
CA GLY A 33 -11.44 10.99 -36.17
C GLY A 33 -12.24 12.26 -35.88
N ALA A 34 -13.00 12.81 -36.83
CA ALA A 34 -13.68 14.09 -36.66
C ALA A 34 -14.95 14.01 -35.80
N HIS A 35 -15.49 12.80 -35.61
CA HIS A 35 -16.75 12.55 -34.91
C HIS A 35 -16.57 11.83 -33.57
N ILE A 36 -15.46 12.08 -32.86
CA ILE A 36 -15.23 11.48 -31.54
C ILE A 36 -16.15 12.12 -30.51
N ASN A 37 -16.94 11.31 -29.82
CA ASN A 37 -17.70 11.73 -28.65
C ASN A 37 -16.76 11.82 -27.43
N LEU A 38 -16.19 13.00 -27.22
CA LEU A 38 -15.26 13.28 -26.11
C LEU A 38 -15.85 12.93 -24.75
N PHE A 39 -17.14 13.19 -24.54
CA PHE A 39 -17.82 12.88 -23.28
C PHE A 39 -17.82 11.36 -23.00
N MET A 40 -18.18 10.55 -24.00
CA MET A 40 -18.16 9.09 -23.86
C MET A 40 -16.73 8.58 -23.59
N LEU A 41 -15.73 9.14 -24.26
CA LEU A 41 -14.33 8.77 -24.06
C LEU A 41 -13.86 9.07 -22.63
N THR A 42 -14.21 10.23 -22.08
CA THR A 42 -13.91 10.59 -20.69
C THR A 42 -14.59 9.66 -19.69
N VAL A 43 -15.86 9.31 -19.91
CA VAL A 43 -16.58 8.36 -19.03
C VAL A 43 -15.91 6.99 -19.03
N ILE A 44 -15.56 6.46 -20.20
CA ILE A 44 -14.86 5.16 -20.31
C ILE A 44 -13.51 5.22 -19.61
N PHE A 45 -12.75 6.30 -19.79
CA PHE A 45 -11.47 6.50 -19.12
C PHE A 45 -11.60 6.48 -17.59
N ILE A 46 -12.62 7.16 -17.04
CA ILE A 46 -12.88 7.18 -15.60
C ILE A 46 -13.24 5.78 -15.10
N ILE A 47 -14.08 5.03 -15.84
CA ILE A 47 -14.48 3.67 -15.47
C ILE A 47 -13.27 2.73 -15.43
N ILE A 48 -12.44 2.73 -16.48
CA ILE A 48 -11.23 1.90 -16.55
C ILE A 48 -10.26 2.26 -15.41
N THR A 49 -10.08 3.56 -15.15
CA THR A 49 -9.21 4.04 -14.07
C THR A 49 -9.74 3.60 -12.69
N ALA A 50 -11.03 3.78 -12.43
CA ALA A 50 -11.65 3.36 -11.18
C ALA A 50 -11.56 1.84 -10.98
N PHE A 51 -11.82 1.06 -12.04
CA PHE A 51 -11.68 -0.39 -12.01
C PHE A 51 -10.24 -0.80 -11.65
N LEU A 52 -9.23 -0.19 -12.28
CA LEU A 52 -7.82 -0.44 -11.97
C LEU A 52 -7.50 -0.16 -10.50
N VAL A 53 -7.94 0.98 -9.97
CA VAL A 53 -7.73 1.35 -8.55
C VAL A 53 -8.35 0.32 -7.61
N VAL A 54 -9.59 -0.12 -7.88
CA VAL A 54 -10.27 -1.16 -7.10
C VAL A 54 -9.52 -2.49 -7.17
N THR A 55 -9.06 -2.89 -8.36
CA THR A 55 -8.27 -4.12 -8.52
C THR A 55 -6.97 -4.07 -7.73
N VAL A 56 -6.22 -2.96 -7.81
CA VAL A 56 -4.97 -2.79 -7.04
C VAL A 56 -5.23 -2.80 -5.54
N ALA A 57 -6.26 -2.10 -5.06
CA ALA A 57 -6.63 -2.13 -3.65
C ALA A 57 -7.03 -3.54 -3.19
N GLY A 58 -7.78 -4.27 -4.01
CA GLY A 58 -8.15 -5.67 -3.77
C GLY A 58 -6.92 -6.58 -3.68
N LEU A 59 -5.93 -6.40 -4.56
CA LEU A 59 -4.67 -7.15 -4.52
C LEU A 59 -3.88 -6.84 -3.23
N ILE A 60 -3.78 -5.58 -2.83
CA ILE A 60 -3.10 -5.20 -1.57
C ILE A 60 -3.74 -5.94 -0.38
N VAL A 61 -5.06 -5.88 -0.25
CA VAL A 61 -5.78 -6.56 0.85
C VAL A 61 -5.61 -8.08 0.76
N TYR A 62 -5.68 -8.65 -0.44
CA TYR A 62 -5.49 -10.08 -0.66
C TYR A 62 -4.08 -10.54 -0.23
N PHE A 63 -3.03 -9.84 -0.69
CA PHE A 63 -1.66 -10.18 -0.38
C PHE A 63 -1.32 -9.97 1.10
N ASP A 64 -1.84 -8.92 1.73
CA ASP A 64 -1.65 -8.69 3.16
C ASP A 64 -2.25 -9.84 3.99
N ARG A 65 -3.49 -10.26 3.68
CA ARG A 65 -4.11 -11.41 4.33
C ARG A 65 -3.37 -12.71 4.06
N HIS A 66 -2.95 -12.94 2.81
CA HIS A 66 -2.24 -14.16 2.43
C HIS A 66 -0.87 -14.26 3.12
N THR A 67 -0.08 -13.19 3.10
CA THR A 67 1.23 -13.15 3.74
C THR A 67 1.12 -13.25 5.25
N THR A 68 0.13 -12.60 5.86
CA THR A 68 -0.16 -12.76 7.29
C THR A 68 -0.49 -14.21 7.63
N LYS A 69 -1.33 -14.88 6.83
CA LYS A 69 -1.66 -16.29 7.04
C LYS A 69 -0.43 -17.20 6.91
N LEU A 70 0.41 -16.99 5.91
CA LEU A 70 1.65 -17.75 5.76
C LEU A 70 2.59 -17.52 6.93
N ARG A 71 2.78 -16.27 7.37
CA ARG A 71 3.59 -15.95 8.54
C ARG A 71 3.05 -16.60 9.81
N GLN A 72 1.73 -16.60 10.00
CA GLN A 72 1.10 -17.29 11.12
C GLN A 72 1.39 -18.79 11.08
N GLN A 73 1.25 -19.42 9.90
CA GLN A 73 1.56 -20.84 9.75
C GLN A 73 3.04 -21.17 9.99
N GLU A 74 3.97 -20.30 9.56
CA GLU A 74 5.39 -20.47 9.83
C GLU A 74 5.69 -20.29 11.31
N ILE A 75 5.22 -19.21 11.93
CA ILE A 75 5.41 -18.94 13.36
C ILE A 75 4.85 -20.09 14.19
N GLU A 76 3.59 -20.47 13.99
CA GLU A 76 2.91 -21.53 14.74
C GLU A 76 3.56 -22.92 14.60
N ASN A 77 4.34 -23.16 13.55
CA ASN A 77 5.05 -24.44 13.35
C ASN A 77 6.51 -24.41 13.83
N THR A 78 7.00 -23.30 14.39
CA THR A 78 8.34 -23.27 14.97
C THR A 78 8.32 -23.63 16.46
N ILE A 79 9.27 -24.48 16.87
CA ILE A 79 9.49 -24.86 18.29
C ILE A 79 9.65 -23.63 19.19
N LEU A 80 10.29 -22.56 18.67
CA LEU A 80 10.45 -21.28 19.38
C LEU A 80 9.12 -20.56 19.63
N ALA A 81 8.15 -20.63 18.71
CA ALA A 81 6.86 -20.00 18.95
C ALA A 81 6.07 -20.74 20.03
N GLU A 82 6.09 -22.07 20.01
CA GLU A 82 5.38 -22.90 21.00
C GLU A 82 6.01 -22.79 22.39
N GLN A 83 7.35 -22.76 22.48
CA GLN A 83 8.06 -22.75 23.75
C GLN A 83 8.28 -21.36 24.36
N GLU A 84 8.43 -20.31 23.54
CA GLU A 84 8.76 -18.97 24.03
C GLU A 84 7.66 -17.94 23.75
N SER A 85 7.14 -17.88 22.52
CA SER A 85 6.24 -16.79 22.13
C SER A 85 4.82 -16.94 22.69
N LEU A 86 4.24 -18.15 22.67
CA LEU A 86 2.90 -18.39 23.22
C LEU A 86 2.87 -18.21 24.74
N PRO A 87 3.80 -18.78 25.54
CA PRO A 87 3.80 -18.55 26.98
C PRO A 87 4.08 -17.10 27.35
N TYR A 88 4.98 -16.42 26.61
CA TYR A 88 5.24 -15.00 26.83
C TYR A 88 4.01 -14.13 26.53
N ARG A 89 3.30 -14.40 25.42
CA ARG A 89 2.06 -13.71 25.08
C ARG A 89 1.01 -13.92 26.18
N ASP A 90 0.80 -15.15 26.59
CA ASP A 90 -0.22 -15.49 27.58
C ASP A 90 0.12 -14.90 28.95
N GLN A 91 1.39 -14.95 29.38
CA GLN A 91 1.88 -14.27 30.59
C GLN A 91 1.73 -12.75 30.50
N SER A 92 2.06 -12.15 29.35
CA SER A 92 1.90 -10.71 29.12
C SER A 92 0.43 -10.30 29.16
N GLN A 93 -0.45 -11.11 28.59
CA GLN A 93 -1.89 -10.84 28.57
C GLN A 93 -2.52 -11.02 29.96
N LEU A 94 -2.05 -11.99 30.74
CA LEU A 94 -2.40 -12.14 32.16
C LEU A 94 -1.89 -10.98 33.00
N ALA A 95 -0.66 -10.52 32.75
CA ALA A 95 -0.11 -9.35 33.43
C ALA A 95 -0.92 -8.10 33.10
N LEU A 96 -1.31 -7.91 31.83
CA LEU A 96 -2.12 -6.78 31.36
C LEU A 96 -3.57 -6.84 31.83
N SER A 97 -4.16 -8.02 31.97
CA SER A 97 -5.57 -8.15 32.41
C SER A 97 -5.80 -7.67 33.85
N GLY A 98 -4.74 -7.67 34.68
CA GLY A 98 -4.77 -7.07 36.01
C GLY A 98 -4.78 -5.54 36.02
N TYR A 99 -4.52 -4.89 34.88
CA TYR A 99 -4.61 -3.45 34.71
C TYR A 99 -5.94 -3.09 34.03
N ALA A 100 -6.82 -2.42 34.78
CA ALA A 100 -8.11 -1.97 34.28
C ALA A 100 -8.35 -0.52 34.67
N TRP A 101 -9.12 0.23 33.88
CA TRP A 101 -9.57 1.55 34.32
C TRP A 101 -10.58 1.39 35.45
N SER A 102 -10.31 1.96 36.62
CA SER A 102 -11.29 2.03 37.70
C SER A 102 -12.21 3.25 37.55
N ASP A 103 -11.66 4.36 37.04
CA ASP A 103 -12.42 5.54 36.62
C ASP A 103 -11.66 6.28 35.52
N GLN A 104 -12.09 6.12 34.28
CA GLN A 104 -11.44 6.72 33.11
C GLN A 104 -11.53 8.25 33.10
N LYS A 105 -12.60 8.85 33.65
CA LYS A 105 -12.77 10.31 33.67
C LYS A 105 -11.88 10.97 34.71
N ALA A 106 -11.66 10.31 35.85
CA ALA A 106 -10.73 10.76 36.88
C ALA A 106 -9.28 10.32 36.62
N GLY A 107 -9.00 9.62 35.52
CA GLY A 107 -7.66 9.12 35.20
C GLY A 107 -7.15 8.05 36.15
N LYS A 108 -8.04 7.30 36.83
CA LYS A 108 -7.68 6.28 37.81
C LYS A 108 -7.61 4.91 37.17
N VAL A 109 -6.48 4.24 37.37
CA VAL A 109 -6.24 2.86 36.95
C VAL A 109 -6.16 1.94 38.16
N HIS A 110 -6.73 0.76 38.02
CA HIS A 110 -6.52 -0.37 38.88
C HIS A 110 -5.19 -1.02 38.50
N ILE A 111 -4.37 -1.29 39.51
CA ILE A 111 -3.10 -2.00 39.36
C ILE A 111 -3.20 -3.30 40.17
N PRO A 112 -2.49 -4.37 39.77
CA PRO A 112 -2.38 -5.58 40.58
C PRO A 112 -1.89 -5.26 42.00
N ILE A 113 -2.41 -5.96 43.00
CA ILE A 113 -2.16 -5.64 44.42
C ILE A 113 -0.68 -5.77 44.78
N GLU A 114 0.02 -6.72 44.15
CA GLU A 114 1.44 -6.96 44.34
C GLU A 114 2.27 -5.74 43.88
N GLU A 115 1.91 -5.15 42.74
CA GLU A 115 2.54 -3.94 42.22
C GLU A 115 2.17 -2.70 43.05
N ALA A 116 0.95 -2.64 43.57
CA ALA A 116 0.54 -1.60 44.51
C ALA A 116 1.39 -1.64 45.79
N MET A 117 1.59 -2.82 46.37
CA MET A 117 2.43 -3.01 47.56
C MET A 117 3.88 -2.56 47.32
N LYS A 118 4.48 -2.95 46.18
CA LYS A 118 5.85 -2.53 45.83
C LYS A 118 5.97 -1.01 45.77
N LYS A 119 5.01 -0.33 45.14
CA LYS A 119 5.00 1.14 45.07
C LYS A 119 4.88 1.79 46.45
N VAL A 120 4.07 1.24 47.34
CA VAL A 120 3.92 1.73 48.71
C VAL A 120 5.23 1.58 49.50
N VAL A 121 5.91 0.43 49.41
CA VAL A 121 7.21 0.22 50.06
C VAL A 121 8.25 1.22 49.54
N GLN A 122 8.36 1.39 48.21
CA GLN A 122 9.25 2.39 47.61
C GLN A 122 8.95 3.81 48.10
N GLN A 123 7.67 4.16 48.26
CA GLN A 123 7.28 5.46 48.78
C GLN A 123 7.73 5.67 50.24
N TYR A 124 7.68 4.63 51.07
CA TYR A 124 8.19 4.69 52.44
C TYR A 124 9.72 4.81 52.48
N GLU A 125 10.46 4.11 51.62
CA GLU A 125 11.92 4.22 51.52
C GLU A 125 12.36 5.66 51.21
N HIS A 126 11.70 6.31 50.25
CA HIS A 126 11.99 7.71 49.89
C HIS A 126 11.61 8.71 50.99
N THR A 127 10.48 8.51 51.67
CA THR A 127 10.00 9.44 52.71
C THR A 127 10.92 9.40 53.94
N THR A 128 11.46 8.24 54.28
CA THR A 128 12.28 8.05 55.50
C THR A 128 13.66 8.70 55.41
N HIS A 129 14.17 8.96 54.20
CA HIS A 129 15.45 9.64 53.97
C HIS A 129 15.37 11.17 53.79
N GLY A 130 14.18 11.75 53.70
CA GLY A 130 13.97 13.20 53.48
C GLY A 130 13.79 14.05 54.75
N THR A 131 13.68 13.42 55.91
CA THR A 131 13.55 14.09 57.21
C THR A 131 14.76 13.79 58.10
N ARG A 132 15.85 14.52 57.89
CA ARG A 132 16.88 14.76 58.90
C ARG A 132 17.55 16.12 58.68
#